data_AF-A0AA36M260-F1
#
_entry.id   AF-A0AA36M260-F1
#
_cell.length_a   1.000
_cell.length_b   1.000
_cell.length_c   1.000
_cell.angle_alpha   90.00
_cell.angle_beta   90.00
_cell.angle_gamma   90.00
#
_symmetry.space_group_name_H-M   'P 1'
#
loop_
_entity.id
_entity.type
_entity.pdbx_description
1 polymer ?
#
loop_
_entity_poly.entity_id
_entity_poly.type
_entity_poly.pdbx_seq_one_letter_code
_entity_poly.pdbx_strand_id
1 'polypeptide(L)'
;MFLFILSLLPVAASAASDIRFWGHKQKVVPAQHRLGNRYYIEVDNIGNDPIFKPIAIHIDGSGVAFGDFKESSDCVIFGTTRTILTKCKHQFFLLSANHQYYERRMLYEAMREKACDYFKVRHYVLVLIKANVEDPKSEKYAGTYSTKSDSVYYTDKNGERKSFKRVLPQIKKQELSKAMFEVLCVGKYSE
;
A
#
# COMPACT_ATOMS: atom_id res chain seq x y z
N MET A 1 35.88 36.32 -30.27
CA MET A 1 35.31 35.19 -31.04
C MET A 1 35.13 34.03 -30.07
N PHE A 2 33.88 33.59 -29.92
CA PHE A 2 33.35 32.50 -29.07
C PHE A 2 34.16 31.18 -29.26
N LEU A 3 34.22 30.22 -28.33
CA LEU A 3 33.18 29.59 -27.53
C LEU A 3 33.74 29.04 -26.20
N PHE A 4 33.09 29.35 -25.07
CA PHE A 4 33.09 28.50 -23.89
C PHE A 4 31.84 27.60 -23.97
N ILE A 5 32.01 26.31 -24.24
CA ILE A 5 30.93 25.35 -24.17
C ILE A 5 30.80 24.95 -22.70
N LEU A 6 29.87 25.58 -21.99
CA LEU A 6 29.36 25.08 -20.71
C LEU A 6 28.53 23.83 -21.02
N SER A 7 29.12 22.64 -20.86
CA SER A 7 28.39 21.39 -20.83
C SER A 7 27.54 21.34 -19.55
N LEU A 8 26.28 21.73 -19.66
CA LEU A 8 25.25 21.46 -18.66
C LEU A 8 25.02 19.95 -18.63
N LEU A 9 25.79 19.24 -17.80
CA LEU A 9 25.41 17.91 -17.35
C LEU A 9 24.07 18.04 -16.60
N PRO A 10 23.03 17.27 -16.95
CA PRO A 10 21.86 17.18 -16.10
C PRO A 10 22.33 16.48 -14.82
N VAL A 11 22.41 17.25 -13.74
CA VAL A 11 22.44 16.72 -12.39
C VAL A 11 21.16 15.92 -12.23
N ALA A 12 21.25 14.60 -12.40
CA ALA A 12 20.23 13.67 -11.97
C ALA A 12 20.22 13.74 -10.43
N ALA A 13 19.57 14.78 -9.91
CA ALA A 13 19.39 14.99 -8.49
C ALA A 13 18.56 13.84 -7.96
N SER A 14 19.20 13.06 -7.09
CA SER A 14 18.62 11.95 -6.35
C SER A 14 17.31 12.35 -5.69
N ALA A 15 16.20 11.74 -6.10
CA ALA A 15 14.96 11.73 -5.34
C ALA A 15 14.83 10.44 -4.50
N ALA A 16 15.96 9.89 -4.05
CA ALA A 16 16.04 8.67 -3.24
C ALA A 16 16.54 8.92 -1.81
N SER A 17 16.39 10.14 -1.29
CA SER A 17 16.87 10.54 0.02
C SER A 17 15.81 11.29 0.82
N ASP A 18 14.79 10.58 1.30
CA ASP A 18 14.30 10.72 2.69
C ASP A 18 13.28 9.61 3.03
N ILE A 19 13.66 8.34 2.89
CA ILE A 19 13.00 7.26 3.65
C ILE A 19 13.80 7.14 4.93
N ARG A 20 13.38 7.83 6.00
CA ARG A 20 14.04 7.72 7.31
C ARG A 20 13.92 6.28 7.80
N PHE A 21 15.05 5.58 7.72
CA PHE A 21 15.32 4.27 8.29
C PHE A 21 15.31 4.36 9.82
N TRP A 22 14.12 4.32 10.42
CA TRP A 22 13.99 4.17 11.87
C TRP A 22 14.19 2.71 12.27
N GLY A 23 15.33 2.42 12.91
CA GLY A 23 15.56 1.34 13.87
C GLY A 23 15.39 -0.10 13.38
N HIS A 24 16.52 -0.74 13.04
CA HIS A 24 16.75 -2.19 12.88
C HIS A 24 15.56 -3.07 12.45
N LYS A 25 15.50 -3.30 11.13
CA LYS A 25 14.72 -4.26 10.31
C LYS A 25 13.84 -3.53 9.30
N GLN A 26 14.13 -3.75 8.02
CA GLN A 26 13.52 -3.01 6.91
C GLN A 26 12.02 -3.33 6.83
N LYS A 27 11.16 -2.33 7.14
CA LYS A 27 9.70 -2.45 6.95
C LYS A 27 9.33 -2.62 5.47
N VAL A 28 10.19 -2.13 4.58
CA VAL A 28 10.01 -2.13 3.14
C VAL A 28 11.32 -2.59 2.50
N VAL A 29 11.25 -3.58 1.61
CA VAL A 29 12.41 -4.16 0.94
C VAL A 29 12.32 -3.90 -0.57
N PRO A 30 13.40 -3.54 -1.27
CA PRO A 30 13.40 -3.52 -2.73
C PRO A 30 12.99 -4.91 -3.25
N ALA A 31 12.08 -4.96 -4.23
CA ALA A 31 11.54 -6.25 -4.67
C ALA A 31 12.62 -7.18 -5.26
N GLN A 32 13.71 -6.62 -5.79
CA GLN A 32 14.88 -7.39 -6.26
C GLN A 32 15.68 -8.05 -5.12
N HIS A 33 15.51 -7.59 -3.87
CA HIS A 33 16.25 -8.08 -2.70
C HIS A 33 15.37 -8.92 -1.77
N ARG A 34 14.27 -9.48 -2.27
CA ARG A 34 13.30 -10.25 -1.45
C ARG A 34 13.82 -11.57 -0.88
N LEU A 35 15.05 -11.98 -1.23
CA LEU A 35 15.69 -13.21 -0.75
C LEU A 35 15.76 -13.23 0.79
N GLY A 36 15.32 -14.35 1.40
CA GLY A 36 15.34 -14.54 2.86
C GLY A 36 14.33 -13.71 3.66
N ASN A 37 13.49 -12.90 2.99
CA ASN A 37 12.46 -12.11 3.65
C ASN A 37 11.06 -12.70 3.46
N ARG A 38 10.25 -12.79 4.53
CA ARG A 38 8.80 -12.94 4.40
C ARG A 38 8.21 -11.59 4.01
N TYR A 39 7.40 -11.56 2.97
CA TYR A 39 6.75 -10.35 2.44
C TYR A 39 5.25 -10.55 2.17
N TYR A 40 4.71 -11.70 2.56
CA TYR A 40 3.29 -11.96 2.45
C TYR A 40 2.58 -11.59 3.74
N ILE A 41 1.46 -10.88 3.60
CA ILE A 41 0.56 -10.54 4.68
C ILE A 41 -0.67 -11.44 4.58
N GLU A 42 -1.13 -11.95 5.72
CA GLU A 42 -2.39 -12.68 5.80
C GLU A 42 -3.57 -11.77 5.43
N VAL A 43 -4.40 -12.22 4.50
CA VAL A 43 -5.65 -11.56 4.14
C VAL A 43 -6.81 -12.57 4.22
N ASP A 44 -8.04 -12.06 4.23
CA ASP A 44 -9.22 -12.92 4.39
C ASP A 44 -9.31 -13.99 3.29
N ASN A 45 -9.81 -15.13 3.74
CA ASN A 45 -9.83 -16.42 3.11
C ASN A 45 -10.82 -16.54 1.94
N ILE A 46 -10.47 -17.27 0.88
CA ILE A 46 -11.45 -17.87 -0.04
C ILE A 46 -11.66 -19.32 0.42
N GLY A 47 -12.56 -19.55 1.40
CA GLY A 47 -12.80 -20.90 1.95
C GLY A 47 -12.43 -21.07 3.43
N ASN A 48 -11.68 -22.13 3.75
CA ASN A 48 -11.23 -22.50 5.12
C ASN A 48 -9.72 -22.31 5.35
N ASP A 49 -8.92 -21.97 4.32
CA ASP A 49 -7.47 -21.73 4.44
C ASP A 49 -7.04 -20.25 4.27
N PRO A 50 -6.24 -19.68 5.18
CA PRO A 50 -5.78 -18.30 5.04
C PRO A 50 -5.01 -18.10 3.72
N ILE A 51 -5.25 -16.95 3.08
CA ILE A 51 -4.48 -16.55 1.89
C ILE A 51 -3.46 -15.47 2.26
N PHE A 52 -2.31 -15.52 1.60
CA PHE A 52 -1.17 -14.66 1.88
C PHE A 52 -0.83 -13.84 0.65
N LYS A 53 -0.85 -12.51 0.77
CA LYS A 53 -0.61 -11.60 -0.35
C LYS A 53 0.68 -10.79 -0.17
N PRO A 54 1.53 -10.72 -1.19
CA PRO A 54 2.67 -9.83 -1.17
C PRO A 54 2.22 -8.41 -1.51
N ILE A 55 2.43 -7.47 -0.59
CA ILE A 55 2.00 -6.08 -0.78
C ILE A 55 3.13 -5.27 -1.40
N ALA A 56 2.91 -4.77 -2.61
CA ALA A 56 3.84 -3.89 -3.29
C ALA A 56 3.58 -2.43 -2.98
N ILE A 57 4.66 -1.65 -3.02
CA ILE A 57 4.69 -0.22 -2.74
C ILE A 57 5.45 0.47 -3.87
N HIS A 58 4.76 1.37 -4.57
CA HIS A 58 5.39 2.30 -5.51
C HIS A 58 5.46 3.69 -4.88
N ILE A 59 6.64 4.29 -4.92
CA ILE A 59 6.90 5.63 -4.40
C ILE A 59 7.50 6.45 -5.54
N ASP A 60 6.86 7.56 -5.89
CA ASP A 60 7.45 8.55 -6.79
C ASP A 60 7.18 9.99 -6.29
N GLY A 61 7.73 10.98 -7.00
CA GLY A 61 7.58 12.39 -6.65
C GLY A 61 6.12 12.86 -6.57
N SER A 62 5.19 12.14 -7.21
CA SER A 62 3.77 12.50 -7.30
C SER A 62 2.87 11.78 -6.29
N GLY A 63 3.32 10.69 -5.67
CA GLY A 63 2.54 9.99 -4.66
C GLY A 63 3.13 8.66 -4.18
N VAL A 64 2.35 7.97 -3.36
CA VAL A 64 2.59 6.59 -2.94
C VAL A 64 1.38 5.76 -3.36
N ALA A 65 1.63 4.57 -3.90
CA ALA A 65 0.58 3.62 -4.22
C ALA A 65 0.92 2.23 -3.68
N PHE A 66 -0.09 1.57 -3.13
CA PHE A 66 -0.07 0.18 -2.70
C PHE A 66 -0.86 -0.68 -3.67
N GLY A 67 -0.43 -1.92 -3.86
CA GLY A 67 -1.11 -2.88 -4.72
C GLY A 67 -0.69 -4.32 -4.45
N ASP A 68 -1.47 -5.24 -4.99
CA ASP A 68 -1.21 -6.68 -4.90
C ASP A 68 -0.13 -7.07 -5.91
N PHE A 69 1.01 -7.58 -5.42
CA PHE A 69 2.03 -8.14 -6.30
C PHE A 69 1.64 -9.55 -6.76
N LYS A 70 1.73 -9.80 -8.08
CA LYS A 70 1.49 -11.11 -8.66
C LYS A 70 2.82 -11.71 -9.09
N GLU A 71 3.29 -12.69 -8.34
CA GLU A 71 4.59 -13.32 -8.61
C GLU A 71 4.63 -14.01 -9.97
N SER A 72 3.50 -14.55 -10.43
CA SER A 72 3.38 -15.24 -11.72
C SER A 72 3.65 -14.33 -12.92
N SER A 73 3.41 -13.02 -12.81
CA SER A 73 3.65 -12.06 -13.90
C SER A 73 4.86 -11.17 -13.67
N ASP A 74 5.45 -11.22 -12.47
CA ASP A 74 6.49 -10.28 -12.02
C ASP A 74 6.10 -8.80 -12.18
N CYS A 75 4.80 -8.52 -12.09
CA CYS A 75 4.22 -7.19 -12.27
C CYS A 75 3.22 -6.85 -11.17
N VAL A 76 3.04 -5.55 -10.96
CA VAL A 76 2.06 -4.96 -10.05
C VAL A 76 1.26 -3.92 -10.82
N ILE A 77 -0.05 -3.91 -10.59
CA ILE A 77 -0.94 -2.86 -11.06
C ILE A 77 -1.38 -2.05 -9.84
N PHE A 78 -1.13 -0.74 -9.89
CA PHE A 78 -1.43 0.20 -8.81
C PHE A 78 -2.62 1.08 -9.20
N GLY A 79 -3.62 1.16 -8.32
CA GLY A 79 -4.65 2.18 -8.39
C GLY A 79 -4.14 3.49 -7.79
N THR A 80 -3.74 4.45 -8.63
CA THR A 80 -3.29 5.77 -8.14
C THR A 80 -4.46 6.76 -8.06
N THR A 81 -4.20 7.97 -7.55
CA THR A 81 -5.21 9.03 -7.50
C THR A 81 -5.83 9.34 -8.87
N ARG A 82 -5.04 9.29 -9.96
CA ARG A 82 -5.50 9.73 -11.30
C ARG A 82 -5.62 8.61 -12.33
N THR A 83 -4.77 7.59 -12.23
CA THR A 83 -4.61 6.57 -13.27
C THR A 83 -4.28 5.20 -12.68
N ILE A 84 -4.23 4.19 -13.53
CA ILE A 84 -3.54 2.94 -13.26
C ILE A 84 -2.05 3.13 -13.55
N LEU A 85 -1.20 2.53 -12.73
CA LEU A 85 0.23 2.45 -12.96
C LEU A 85 0.66 1.00 -12.92
N THR A 86 1.31 0.51 -13.97
CA THR A 86 1.87 -0.84 -14.00
C THR A 86 3.39 -0.77 -13.82
N LYS A 87 3.92 -1.57 -12.89
CA LYS A 87 5.37 -1.73 -12.69
C LYS A 87 5.72 -3.21 -12.73
N CYS A 88 6.77 -3.54 -13.47
CA CYS A 88 7.28 -4.89 -13.62
C CYS A 88 8.77 -4.94 -13.30
N LYS A 89 9.36 -6.15 -13.29
CA LYS A 89 10.82 -6.33 -13.13
C LYS A 89 11.34 -5.64 -11.86
N HIS A 90 10.59 -5.81 -10.76
CA HIS A 90 10.95 -5.27 -9.44
C HIS A 90 11.11 -3.75 -9.36
N GLN A 91 10.51 -2.97 -10.27
CA GLN A 91 10.47 -1.50 -10.20
C GLN A 91 9.48 -0.99 -9.13
N PHE A 92 9.57 -1.56 -7.93
CA PHE A 92 8.72 -1.31 -6.77
C PHE A 92 9.40 -1.90 -5.51
N PHE A 93 8.82 -1.61 -4.35
CA PHE A 93 9.21 -2.22 -3.09
C PHE A 93 8.14 -3.21 -2.62
N LEU A 94 8.49 -4.08 -1.68
CA LEU A 94 7.58 -4.99 -1.00
C LEU A 94 7.51 -4.64 0.49
N LEU A 95 6.32 -4.76 1.08
CA LEU A 95 6.14 -4.70 2.52
C LEU A 95 6.73 -5.96 3.16
N SER A 96 7.58 -5.80 4.18
CA SER A 96 8.14 -6.92 4.91
C SER A 96 7.15 -7.45 5.95
N ALA A 97 6.99 -8.77 6.01
CA ALA A 97 6.20 -9.49 7.01
C ALA A 97 7.06 -10.11 8.13
N ASN A 98 8.38 -9.90 8.10
CA ASN A 98 9.31 -10.75 8.84
C ASN A 98 9.29 -10.59 10.37
N HIS A 99 8.80 -9.47 10.91
CA HIS A 99 8.97 -9.16 12.35
C HIS A 99 7.84 -8.32 12.97
N GLN A 100 6.70 -8.16 12.29
CA GLN A 100 5.57 -7.41 12.82
C GLN A 100 4.35 -8.30 12.78
N TYR A 101 3.72 -8.50 13.95
CA TYR A 101 2.34 -8.91 13.97
C TYR A 101 1.52 -7.72 13.49
N TYR A 102 0.82 -7.91 12.37
CA TYR A 102 -0.11 -6.91 11.87
C TYR A 102 -1.49 -7.25 12.41
N GLU A 103 -1.97 -6.42 13.33
CA GLU A 103 -3.38 -6.47 13.69
C GLU A 103 -4.17 -5.72 12.61
N ARG A 104 -5.33 -6.24 12.23
CA ARG A 104 -6.23 -5.56 11.30
C ARG A 104 -7.27 -4.79 12.09
N ARG A 105 -7.45 -3.52 11.76
CA ARG A 105 -8.48 -2.66 12.34
C ARG A 105 -9.27 -1.97 11.25
N MET A 106 -10.53 -1.65 11.52
CA MET A 106 -11.35 -0.89 10.59
C MET A 106 -10.73 0.49 10.34
N LEU A 107 -10.72 0.94 9.08
CA LEU A 107 -10.14 2.23 8.69
C LEU A 107 -10.76 3.38 9.49
N TYR A 108 -12.06 3.36 9.70
CA TYR A 108 -12.77 4.42 10.41
C TYR A 108 -12.28 4.55 11.87
N GLU A 109 -12.18 3.43 12.59
CA GLU A 109 -11.69 3.37 13.97
C GLU A 109 -10.23 3.84 14.03
N ALA A 110 -9.38 3.31 13.16
CA ALA A 110 -7.96 3.68 13.10
C ALA A 110 -7.75 5.18 12.84
N MET A 111 -8.56 5.80 11.97
CA MET A 111 -8.41 7.22 11.62
C MET A 111 -9.07 8.18 12.63
N ARG A 112 -10.24 7.84 13.16
CA ARG A 112 -11.02 8.76 14.02
C ARG A 112 -10.75 8.56 15.49
N GLU A 113 -10.57 7.32 15.91
CA GLU A 113 -10.40 6.96 17.32
C GLU A 113 -8.90 6.82 17.67
N LYS A 114 -8.02 6.95 16.66
CA LYS A 114 -6.56 6.76 16.79
C LYS A 114 -6.22 5.42 17.45
N ALA A 115 -7.00 4.40 17.09
CA ALA A 115 -6.95 3.09 17.74
C ALA A 115 -5.59 2.38 17.59
N CYS A 116 -4.77 2.74 16.60
CA CYS A 116 -3.48 2.11 16.38
C CYS A 116 -2.49 2.95 15.54
N ASP A 117 -1.22 2.55 15.57
CA ASP A 117 -0.18 2.99 14.63
C ASP A 117 -0.25 2.17 13.34
N TYR A 118 -1.00 2.66 12.35
CA TYR A 118 -1.14 2.01 11.05
C TYR A 118 0.04 2.26 10.11
N PHE A 119 0.26 1.33 9.17
CA PHE A 119 1.30 1.48 8.16
C PHE A 119 0.98 2.62 7.19
N LYS A 120 1.87 3.63 7.13
CA LYS A 120 1.76 4.78 6.23
C LYS A 120 3.11 5.21 5.68
N VAL A 121 3.06 5.78 4.48
CA VAL A 121 4.18 6.51 3.86
C VAL A 121 3.65 7.90 3.49
N ARG A 122 4.21 8.95 4.10
CA ARG A 122 3.69 10.32 4.02
C ARG A 122 2.22 10.37 4.49
N HIS A 123 1.29 10.80 3.63
CA HIS A 123 -0.15 10.89 3.91
C HIS A 123 -0.94 9.75 3.25
N TYR A 124 -0.25 8.71 2.79
CA TYR A 124 -0.84 7.53 2.15
C TYR A 124 -0.74 6.34 3.10
N VAL A 125 -1.87 5.70 3.32
CA VAL A 125 -2.07 4.59 4.24
C VAL A 125 -2.37 3.35 3.42
N LEU A 126 -1.74 2.23 3.79
CA LEU A 126 -2.11 0.93 3.23
C LEU A 126 -3.48 0.54 3.77
N VAL A 127 -4.41 0.27 2.87
CA VAL A 127 -5.75 -0.24 3.19
C VAL A 127 -5.96 -1.58 2.49
N LEU A 128 -6.58 -2.52 3.20
CA LEU A 128 -7.14 -3.74 2.65
C LEU A 128 -8.62 -3.50 2.38
N ILE A 129 -9.04 -3.72 1.13
CA ILE A 129 -10.41 -3.46 0.67
C ILE A 129 -11.11 -4.78 0.41
N LYS A 130 -12.22 -5.02 1.11
CA LYS A 130 -13.08 -6.18 0.88
C LYS A 130 -14.05 -5.88 -0.25
N ALA A 131 -14.04 -6.69 -1.32
CA ALA A 131 -14.86 -6.44 -2.51
C ALA A 131 -16.37 -6.57 -2.23
N ASN A 132 -16.74 -7.65 -1.53
CA ASN A 132 -18.11 -7.93 -1.10
C ASN A 132 -18.13 -8.04 0.43
N VAL A 133 -18.77 -7.08 1.09
CA VAL A 133 -18.85 -7.04 2.55
C VAL A 133 -19.80 -8.07 3.14
N GLU A 134 -20.76 -8.56 2.36
CA GLU A 134 -21.75 -9.56 2.76
C GLU A 134 -21.17 -10.97 2.75
N ASP A 135 -20.15 -11.21 1.92
CA ASP A 135 -19.48 -12.49 1.83
C ASP A 135 -18.24 -12.52 2.76
N PRO A 136 -18.26 -13.31 3.85
CA PRO A 136 -17.08 -13.46 4.72
C PRO A 136 -15.84 -13.97 3.96
N LYS A 137 -16.02 -14.66 2.83
CA LYS A 137 -14.96 -15.26 2.01
C LYS A 137 -14.52 -14.38 0.83
N SER A 138 -15.00 -13.14 0.79
CA SER A 138 -14.64 -12.22 -0.29
C SER A 138 -13.16 -11.86 -0.21
N GLU A 139 -12.49 -11.94 -1.36
CA GLU A 139 -11.11 -11.51 -1.53
C GLU A 139 -10.93 -10.04 -1.08
N LYS A 140 -9.81 -9.80 -0.38
CA LYS A 140 -9.33 -8.47 -0.05
C LYS A 140 -8.24 -8.03 -1.03
N TYR A 141 -8.32 -6.79 -1.47
CA TYR A 141 -7.31 -6.14 -2.33
C TYR A 141 -6.50 -5.15 -1.52
N ALA A 142 -5.20 -5.04 -1.77
CA ALA A 142 -4.42 -3.92 -1.26
C ALA A 142 -4.64 -2.65 -2.09
N GLY A 143 -4.72 -1.54 -1.38
CA GLY A 143 -4.85 -0.24 -1.99
C GLY A 143 -4.39 0.89 -1.09
N THR A 144 -4.70 2.10 -1.52
CA THR A 144 -4.16 3.32 -0.93
C THR A 144 -5.28 4.20 -0.42
N TYR A 145 -5.27 4.51 0.87
CA TYR A 145 -6.06 5.59 1.44
C TYR A 145 -5.22 6.86 1.56
N SER A 146 -5.67 7.97 0.97
CA SER A 146 -5.06 9.29 1.12
C SER A 146 -5.75 10.07 2.23
N THR A 147 -5.04 10.37 3.31
CA THR A 147 -5.59 11.16 4.42
C THR A 147 -5.81 12.63 4.04
N LYS A 148 -5.11 13.14 3.02
CA LYS A 148 -5.30 14.51 2.51
C LYS A 148 -6.61 14.67 1.73
N SER A 149 -6.96 13.71 0.89
CA SER A 149 -8.13 13.78 0.01
C SER A 149 -9.31 12.94 0.50
N ASP A 150 -9.16 12.25 1.63
CA ASP A 150 -10.13 11.31 2.20
C ASP A 150 -10.69 10.36 1.14
N SER A 151 -9.78 9.65 0.47
CA SER A 151 -10.11 8.84 -0.70
C SER A 151 -9.32 7.54 -0.72
N VAL A 152 -9.98 6.45 -1.11
CA VAL A 152 -9.38 5.13 -1.33
C VAL A 152 -9.23 4.88 -2.83
N TYR A 153 -8.11 4.26 -3.22
CA TYR A 153 -7.83 3.84 -4.60
C TYR A 153 -7.24 2.41 -4.59
N TYR A 154 -7.73 1.54 -5.46
CA TYR A 154 -7.18 0.20 -5.65
C TYR A 154 -7.49 -0.31 -7.06
N THR A 155 -6.92 -1.45 -7.43
CA THR A 155 -7.27 -2.18 -8.65
C THR A 155 -7.95 -3.49 -8.29
N ASP A 156 -9.07 -3.80 -8.92
CA ASP A 156 -9.77 -5.06 -8.68
C ASP A 156 -9.15 -6.24 -9.45
N LYS A 157 -9.77 -7.42 -9.34
CA LYS A 157 -9.33 -8.64 -10.05
C LYS A 157 -9.25 -8.51 -11.57
N ASN A 158 -10.04 -7.61 -12.16
CA ASN A 158 -10.06 -7.34 -13.59
C ASN A 158 -8.99 -6.32 -14.00
N GLY A 159 -8.22 -5.81 -13.03
CA GLY A 159 -7.24 -4.74 -13.26
C GLY A 159 -7.88 -3.36 -13.39
N GLU A 160 -9.16 -3.21 -13.07
CA GLU A 160 -9.85 -1.93 -13.17
C GLU A 160 -9.58 -1.09 -11.93
N ARG A 161 -9.31 0.21 -12.14
CA ARG A 161 -9.15 1.16 -11.04
C ARG A 161 -10.52 1.45 -10.41
N LYS A 162 -10.62 1.18 -9.12
CA LYS A 162 -11.75 1.59 -8.29
C LYS A 162 -11.33 2.72 -7.36
N SER A 163 -12.27 3.61 -7.05
CA SER A 163 -12.01 4.70 -6.11
C SER A 163 -13.23 5.12 -5.33
N PHE A 164 -13.02 5.41 -4.05
CA PHE A 164 -14.02 5.99 -3.15
C PHE A 164 -13.52 7.36 -2.69
N LYS A 165 -14.40 8.35 -2.64
CA LYS A 165 -14.10 9.71 -2.17
C LYS A 165 -14.92 10.03 -0.94
N ARG A 166 -14.46 10.93 -0.07
CA ARG A 166 -15.17 11.27 1.18
C ARG A 166 -15.47 10.01 2.02
N VAL A 167 -14.48 9.12 2.12
CA VAL A 167 -14.65 7.77 2.67
C VAL A 167 -15.13 7.82 4.12
N LEU A 168 -14.49 8.62 4.97
CA LEU A 168 -14.88 8.68 6.40
C LEU A 168 -16.30 9.25 6.60
N PRO A 169 -16.72 10.35 5.94
CA PRO A 169 -18.11 10.79 5.97
C PRO A 169 -19.13 9.76 5.48
N GLN A 170 -18.84 9.05 4.38
CA GLN A 170 -19.75 8.03 3.86
C GLN A 170 -19.92 6.86 4.84
N ILE A 171 -18.82 6.43 5.47
CA ILE A 171 -18.86 5.42 6.53
C ILE A 171 -19.68 5.92 7.73
N LYS A 172 -19.48 7.17 8.17
CA LYS A 172 -20.24 7.76 9.28
C LYS A 172 -21.75 7.78 9.00
N LYS A 173 -22.13 8.04 7.75
CA LYS A 173 -23.53 8.07 7.28
C LYS A 173 -24.10 6.70 6.93
N GLN A 174 -23.32 5.63 7.08
CA GLN A 174 -23.70 4.27 6.69
C GLN A 174 -23.95 4.08 5.18
N GLU A 175 -23.44 5.00 4.34
CA GLU A 175 -23.45 4.88 2.87
C GLU A 175 -22.38 3.89 2.38
N LEU A 176 -21.29 3.74 3.16
CA LEU A 176 -20.29 2.69 2.99
C LEU A 176 -20.18 1.87 4.29
N SER A 177 -20.10 0.55 4.16
CA SER A 177 -19.90 -0.32 5.32
C SER A 177 -18.53 -0.07 5.97
N LYS A 178 -18.49 -0.01 7.30
CA LYS A 178 -17.25 0.06 8.07
C LYS A 178 -16.32 -1.14 7.78
N ALA A 179 -16.92 -2.31 7.54
CA ALA A 179 -16.20 -3.56 7.27
C ALA A 179 -15.53 -3.62 5.90
N MET A 180 -15.76 -2.62 5.04
CA MET A 180 -15.19 -2.60 3.69
C MET A 180 -13.68 -2.30 3.70
N PHE A 181 -13.21 -1.52 4.66
CA PHE A 181 -11.85 -0.99 4.68
C PHE A 181 -11.16 -1.31 5.99
N GLU A 182 -10.05 -2.01 5.91
CA GLU A 182 -9.18 -2.30 7.05
C GLU A 182 -7.79 -1.72 6.83
N VAL A 183 -7.09 -1.39 7.90
CA VAL A 183 -5.69 -1.01 7.87
C VAL A 183 -4.86 -2.03 8.63
N LEU A 184 -3.58 -2.14 8.26
CA LEU A 184 -2.60 -2.89 9.03
C LEU A 184 -2.06 -2.01 10.15
N CYS A 185 -2.39 -2.37 11.38
CA CYS A 185 -1.84 -1.79 12.59
C CYS A 185 -0.54 -2.49 12.94
N VAL A 186 0.52 -1.71 13.15
CA VAL A 186 1.82 -2.22 13.52
C VAL A 186 1.81 -2.51 15.02
N GLY A 187 1.74 -3.78 15.40
CA GLY A 187 1.99 -4.21 16.77
C GLY A 187 3.50 -4.17 17.07
N LYS A 188 3.86 -3.84 18.31
CA LYS A 188 5.15 -4.22 18.88
C LYS A 188 4.97 -5.61 19.49
N TYR A 189 5.91 -6.53 19.28
CA TYR A 189 6.02 -7.67 20.19
C TYR A 189 6.30 -7.08 21.58
N SER A 190 5.42 -7.35 22.55
CA SER A 190 5.81 -7.24 23.96
C SER A 190 6.78 -8.40 24.20
N GLU A 191 8.04 -8.07 24.49
CA GLU A 191 9.01 -9.04 25.01
C GLU A 191 8.54 -9.62 26.34
#